data_AF-A0A4R6S5I5-F1
#
_entry.id   AF-A0A4R6S5I5-F1
#
_cell.length_a   1.000
_cell.length_b   1.000
_cell.length_c   1.000
_cell.angle_alpha   90.00
_cell.angle_beta   90.00
_cell.angle_gamma   90.00
#
_symmetry.space_group_name_H-M   'P 1'
#
loop_
_entity.id
_entity.type
_entity.pdbx_description
1 polymer ?
#
loop_
_entity_poly.entity_id
_entity_poly.type
_entity_poly.pdbx_seq_one_letter_code
_entity_poly.pdbx_strand_id
1 'polypeptide(L)'
;MLTLAAAYGLLTVLAATTPDEVESRLAAVHATRNQYFVTQVDGLHPAPGLNLWYLEPDDPAAPPSPRAVSVYAYVDVPAGDDCARATGDTDLRDAPCTVERPGLAYVAGQDWHEYYYRRGPVLVRVLGTRAVDRGILRAATLSARPATDDELLTMLPPEPRHHRSFMALLKGFARSVVG
;
A
#
# COMPACT_ATOMS: atom_id res chain seq x y z
N MET A 1 5.69 9.18 52.40
CA MET A 1 5.47 10.01 51.17
C MET A 1 6.44 9.60 50.07
N LEU A 2 6.40 8.33 49.61
CA LEU A 2 7.36 7.82 48.62
C LEU A 2 6.74 6.81 47.62
N THR A 3 5.41 6.82 47.51
CA THR A 3 4.64 5.88 46.67
C THR A 3 3.90 6.55 45.51
N LEU A 4 3.84 7.88 45.47
CA LEU A 4 3.12 8.63 44.42
C LEU A 4 3.97 8.97 43.19
N ALA A 5 5.30 8.99 43.30
CA ALA A 5 6.19 9.34 42.19
C ALA A 5 6.33 8.21 41.15
N ALA A 6 6.30 6.94 41.58
CA ALA A 6 6.42 5.79 40.69
C ALA A 6 5.20 5.61 39.77
N ALA A 7 4.00 5.98 40.24
CA ALA A 7 2.77 5.88 39.46
C ALA A 7 2.69 6.93 38.33
N TYR A 8 3.25 8.13 38.54
CA TYR A 8 3.29 9.19 37.52
C TYR A 8 4.34 8.96 36.42
N GLY A 9 5.46 8.31 36.77
CA GLY A 9 6.46 7.89 35.77
C GLY A 9 5.94 6.81 34.83
N LEU A 10 5.10 5.88 35.32
CA LEU A 10 4.50 4.84 34.50
C LEU A 10 3.46 5.40 33.51
N LEU A 11 2.67 6.39 33.93
CA LEU A 11 1.63 7.02 33.10
C LEU A 11 2.18 7.90 31.98
N THR A 12 3.35 8.51 32.16
CA THR A 12 4.00 9.32 31.11
C THR A 12 4.68 8.46 30.04
N VAL A 13 5.19 7.29 30.41
CA VAL A 13 5.75 6.31 29.45
C VAL A 13 4.65 5.66 28.60
N LEU A 14 3.45 5.45 29.15
CA LEU A 14 2.30 4.90 28.42
C LEU A 14 1.54 5.95 27.57
N ALA A 15 1.71 7.24 27.83
CA ALA A 15 1.13 8.31 27.01
C ALA A 15 1.96 8.63 25.75
N ALA A 16 3.19 8.09 25.65
CA ALA A 16 4.11 8.32 24.55
C ALA A 16 4.02 7.27 23.42
N THR A 17 3.10 6.30 23.51
CA THR A 17 3.06 5.15 22.59
C THR A 17 1.71 4.98 21.91
N THR A 18 1.00 6.06 21.61
CA THR A 18 0.03 6.00 20.52
C THR A 18 0.84 5.93 19.23
N PRO A 19 0.70 4.86 18.42
CA PRO A 19 1.30 4.84 17.09
C PRO A 19 0.92 6.13 16.36
N ASP A 20 1.85 6.67 15.57
CA ASP A 20 1.47 7.74 14.67
C ASP A 20 0.28 7.29 13.79
N GLU A 21 -0.48 8.24 13.27
CA GLU A 21 -1.71 7.95 12.54
C GLU A 21 -1.48 6.97 11.38
N VAL A 22 -0.31 7.03 10.75
CA VAL A 22 0.10 6.13 9.67
C VAL A 22 0.22 4.70 10.18
N GLU A 23 0.97 4.46 11.25
CA GLU A 23 1.13 3.13 11.87
C GLU A 23 -0.20 2.56 12.33
N SER A 24 -1.08 3.40 12.90
CA SER A 24 -2.41 2.98 13.32
C SER A 24 -3.28 2.53 12.14
N ARG A 25 -3.28 3.30 11.04
CA ARG A 25 -4.02 2.93 9.82
C ARG A 25 -3.42 1.71 9.12
N LEU A 26 -2.10 1.57 9.08
CA LEU A 26 -1.41 0.39 8.57
C LEU A 26 -1.78 -0.87 9.37
N ALA A 27 -1.75 -0.78 10.70
CA ALA A 27 -2.15 -1.86 11.58
C ALA A 27 -3.62 -2.27 11.37
N ALA A 28 -4.52 -1.31 11.14
CA ALA A 28 -5.93 -1.55 10.89
C ALA A 28 -6.20 -2.35 9.61
N VAL A 29 -5.28 -2.32 8.63
CA VAL A 29 -5.38 -3.09 7.37
C VAL A 29 -4.39 -4.26 7.31
N HIS A 30 -3.74 -4.59 8.43
CA HIS A 30 -2.72 -5.64 8.53
C HIS A 30 -1.57 -5.49 7.52
N ALA A 31 -1.15 -4.26 7.25
CA ALA A 31 -0.10 -3.96 6.29
C ALA A 31 1.11 -3.30 6.97
N THR A 32 2.24 -3.29 6.26
CA THR A 32 3.50 -2.67 6.68
C THR A 32 3.96 -1.64 5.66
N ARG A 33 4.72 -0.63 6.08
CA ARG A 33 5.21 0.45 5.19
C ARG A 33 5.90 -0.05 3.93
N ASN A 34 6.67 -1.13 4.03
CA ASN A 34 7.40 -1.74 2.91
C ASN A 34 6.50 -2.43 1.86
N GLN A 35 5.18 -2.46 2.07
CA GLN A 35 4.19 -2.96 1.11
C GLN A 35 3.56 -1.84 0.25
N TYR A 36 3.88 -0.58 0.51
CA TYR A 36 3.31 0.55 -0.23
C TYR A 36 4.37 1.26 -1.06
N PHE A 37 4.16 1.22 -2.37
CA PHE A 37 4.99 1.89 -3.36
C PHE A 37 4.14 2.80 -4.23
N VAL A 38 4.69 3.96 -4.56
CA VAL A 38 4.10 4.94 -5.46
C VAL A 38 4.96 5.11 -6.69
N THR A 39 4.30 5.42 -7.80
CA THR A 39 4.92 5.98 -8.99
C THR A 39 4.08 7.15 -9.48
N GLN A 40 4.69 8.00 -10.29
CA GLN A 40 4.00 9.02 -11.07
C GLN A 40 4.12 8.71 -12.56
N VAL A 41 3.04 8.99 -13.27
CA VAL A 41 2.93 8.84 -14.72
C VAL A 41 2.22 10.08 -15.23
N ASP A 42 2.81 10.79 -16.18
CA ASP A 42 2.22 12.01 -16.72
C ASP A 42 0.83 11.74 -17.32
N GLY A 43 -0.13 12.59 -16.97
CA GLY A 43 -1.54 12.46 -17.38
C GLY A 43 -2.36 11.45 -16.58
N LEU A 44 -1.77 10.85 -15.53
CA LEU A 44 -2.50 10.05 -14.55
C LEU A 44 -2.39 10.66 -13.15
N HIS A 45 -3.49 10.64 -12.39
CA HIS A 45 -3.52 11.02 -10.99
C HIS A 45 -3.75 9.80 -10.09
N PRO A 46 -3.33 9.88 -8.82
CA PRO A 46 -3.62 8.84 -7.87
C PRO A 46 -5.10 8.74 -7.50
N ALA A 47 -5.60 7.52 -7.44
CA ALA A 47 -6.88 7.22 -6.83
C ALA A 47 -6.70 6.31 -5.62
N PRO A 48 -7.50 6.48 -4.56
CA PRO A 48 -7.43 5.62 -3.38
C PRO A 48 -7.83 4.19 -3.73
N GLY A 49 -7.01 3.23 -3.32
CA GLY A 49 -7.24 1.79 -3.47
C GLY A 49 -6.90 1.05 -2.19
N LEU A 50 -7.71 0.07 -1.81
CA LEU A 50 -7.41 -0.77 -0.66
C LEU A 50 -6.14 -1.59 -0.95
N ASN A 51 -5.05 -1.26 -0.25
CA ASN A 51 -3.76 -1.95 -0.28
C ASN A 51 -3.04 -1.95 -1.64
N LEU A 52 -3.40 -1.04 -2.54
CA LEU A 52 -2.72 -0.86 -3.83
C LEU A 52 -2.78 0.60 -4.27
N TRP A 53 -1.70 1.08 -4.89
CA TRP A 53 -1.69 2.40 -5.50
C TRP A 53 -2.22 2.29 -6.92
N TYR A 54 -3.28 3.05 -7.20
CA TYR A 54 -3.92 3.09 -8.51
C TYR A 54 -3.72 4.46 -9.14
N LEU A 55 -3.47 4.47 -10.45
CA LEU A 55 -3.38 5.69 -11.24
C LEU A 55 -4.51 5.69 -12.28
N GLU A 56 -5.28 6.78 -12.29
CA GLU A 56 -6.40 7.03 -13.19
C GLU A 56 -6.07 8.16 -14.17
N PRO A 57 -6.61 8.14 -15.40
CA PRO A 57 -6.47 9.26 -16.33
C PRO A 57 -7.01 10.57 -15.74
N ASP A 58 -6.29 11.68 -15.93
CA ASP A 58 -6.75 13.03 -15.56
C ASP A 58 -8.01 13.45 -16.34
N ASP A 59 -8.08 13.03 -17.61
CA ASP A 59 -9.27 13.19 -18.45
C ASP A 59 -9.94 11.81 -18.64
N PRO A 60 -11.07 11.53 -17.96
CA PRO A 60 -11.78 10.26 -18.09
C PRO A 60 -12.44 10.09 -19.47
N ALA A 61 -12.56 11.16 -20.26
CA ALA A 61 -13.12 11.14 -21.60
C ALA A 61 -12.05 11.02 -22.70
N ALA A 62 -10.75 11.12 -22.36
CA ALA A 62 -9.67 11.00 -23.33
C ALA A 62 -9.62 9.57 -23.92
N PRO A 63 -9.80 9.39 -25.24
CA PRO A 63 -9.55 8.12 -25.87
C PRO A 63 -8.04 7.81 -25.87
N PRO A 64 -7.61 6.56 -25.67
CA PRO A 64 -8.40 5.34 -25.45
C PRO A 64 -8.70 5.07 -23.95
N SER A 65 -9.66 4.15 -23.71
CA SER A 65 -10.12 3.47 -22.46
C SER A 65 -9.23 3.60 -21.21
N PRO A 66 -9.81 3.56 -19.99
CA PRO A 66 -9.10 3.89 -18.74
C PRO A 66 -7.72 3.25 -18.67
N ARG A 67 -6.70 4.11 -18.75
CA ARG A 67 -5.29 3.75 -18.58
C ARG A 67 -5.06 3.46 -17.10
N ALA A 68 -5.50 2.28 -16.70
CA ALA A 68 -5.30 1.75 -15.37
C ALA A 68 -3.83 1.37 -15.21
N VAL A 69 -3.11 2.02 -14.28
CA VAL A 69 -1.81 1.53 -13.80
C VAL A 69 -1.95 1.23 -12.31
N SER A 70 -1.58 0.02 -11.93
CA SER A 70 -1.61 -0.44 -10.54
C SER A 70 -0.20 -0.80 -10.08
N VAL A 71 0.19 -0.35 -8.89
CA VAL A 71 1.46 -0.71 -8.26
C VAL A 71 1.20 -1.62 -7.07
N TYR A 72 1.89 -2.76 -7.07
CA TYR A 72 1.90 -3.75 -5.99
C TYR A 72 3.33 -3.92 -5.48
N ALA A 73 3.49 -4.15 -4.18
CA ALA A 73 4.77 -4.54 -3.60
C ALA A 73 4.59 -5.80 -2.77
N TYR A 74 5.39 -6.81 -3.10
CA TYR A 74 5.43 -8.07 -2.40
C TYR A 74 6.73 -8.14 -1.59
N VAL A 75 6.59 -8.40 -0.29
CA VAL A 75 7.71 -8.55 0.63
C VAL A 75 8.11 -10.01 0.75
N ASP A 76 9.38 -10.25 1.08
CA ASP A 76 9.94 -11.59 1.34
C ASP A 76 9.79 -12.58 0.17
N VAL A 77 9.71 -12.07 -1.06
CA VAL A 77 9.69 -12.91 -2.27
C VAL A 77 11.09 -13.51 -2.43
N PRO A 78 11.25 -14.84 -2.34
CA PRO A 78 12.56 -15.48 -2.46
C PRO A 78 13.31 -15.01 -3.70
N ALA A 79 14.61 -14.83 -3.55
CA ALA A 79 15.47 -14.64 -4.71
C ALA A 79 15.41 -15.93 -5.55
N GLY A 80 15.20 -15.76 -6.85
CA GLY A 80 15.05 -16.84 -7.82
C GLY A 80 15.19 -16.25 -9.22
N ASP A 81 14.75 -16.99 -10.24
CA ASP A 81 14.73 -16.47 -11.61
C ASP A 81 13.94 -15.16 -11.67
N ASP A 82 14.37 -14.19 -12.47
CA ASP A 82 13.70 -12.89 -12.60
C ASP A 82 12.24 -13.02 -13.12
N CYS A 83 11.90 -14.20 -13.66
CA CYS A 83 10.57 -14.61 -14.07
C CYS A 83 9.84 -15.49 -13.04
N ALA A 84 10.36 -15.66 -11.83
CA ALA A 84 9.67 -16.24 -10.69
C ALA A 84 8.69 -15.18 -10.14
N ARG A 85 7.52 -15.11 -10.78
CA ARG A 85 6.48 -14.10 -10.54
C ARG A 85 5.80 -14.28 -9.18
N ALA A 86 5.23 -13.19 -8.65
CA ALA A 86 4.19 -13.30 -7.64
C ALA A 86 2.94 -13.90 -8.31
N THR A 87 2.58 -15.13 -7.94
CA THR A 87 1.40 -15.83 -8.45
C THR A 87 0.14 -15.08 -8.06
N GLY A 88 -0.61 -14.55 -9.01
CA GLY A 88 -1.86 -13.84 -8.69
C GLY A 88 -2.77 -13.54 -9.88
N ASP A 89 -2.22 -13.41 -11.09
CA ASP A 89 -3.00 -13.00 -12.27
C ASP A 89 -3.06 -14.14 -13.30
N THR A 90 -4.27 -14.68 -13.52
CA THR A 90 -4.48 -15.83 -14.42
C THR A 90 -4.14 -15.51 -15.87
N ASP A 91 -4.34 -14.25 -16.30
CA ASP A 91 -4.17 -13.86 -17.71
C ASP A 91 -2.70 -13.62 -18.08
N LEU A 92 -1.84 -13.38 -17.07
CA LEU A 92 -0.41 -13.17 -17.22
C LEU A 92 0.43 -14.38 -16.77
N ARG A 93 -0.19 -15.34 -16.09
CA ARG A 93 0.50 -16.52 -15.54
C ARG A 93 1.25 -17.31 -16.61
N ASP A 94 0.59 -17.53 -17.75
CA ASP A 94 1.10 -18.35 -18.86
C ASP A 94 1.68 -17.49 -19.99
N ALA A 95 1.74 -16.16 -19.82
CA ALA A 95 2.31 -15.24 -20.79
C ALA A 95 3.84 -15.36 -20.87
N PRO A 96 4.46 -15.04 -22.02
CA PRO A 96 5.91 -14.99 -22.14
C PRO A 96 6.54 -13.98 -21.16
N CYS A 97 7.63 -14.39 -20.51
CA CYS A 97 8.45 -13.50 -19.69
C CYS A 97 9.71 -13.11 -20.44
N THR A 98 10.04 -11.82 -20.45
CA THR A 98 11.30 -11.29 -20.99
C THR A 98 12.09 -10.62 -19.87
N VAL A 99 13.24 -11.17 -19.53
CA VAL A 99 14.19 -10.49 -18.63
C VAL A 99 14.94 -9.45 -19.45
N GLU A 100 14.78 -8.18 -19.09
CA GLU A 100 15.50 -7.09 -19.77
C GLU A 100 16.89 -6.86 -19.18
N ARG A 101 17.00 -7.02 -17.86
CA ARG A 101 18.23 -6.94 -17.08
C ARG A 101 18.01 -7.63 -15.74
N PRO A 102 19.06 -7.99 -14.99
CA PRO A 102 18.92 -8.59 -13.67
C PRO A 102 17.95 -7.81 -12.78
N GLY A 103 16.95 -8.50 -12.24
CA GLY A 103 15.91 -7.93 -11.38
C GLY A 103 14.84 -7.11 -12.08
N LEU A 104 14.84 -6.99 -13.42
CA LEU A 104 13.78 -6.32 -14.21
C LEU A 104 13.26 -7.26 -15.31
N ALA A 105 12.00 -7.65 -15.20
CA ALA A 105 11.34 -8.53 -16.16
C ALA A 105 10.02 -7.92 -16.64
N TYR A 106 9.66 -8.24 -17.89
CA TYR A 106 8.45 -7.82 -18.57
C TYR A 106 7.60 -9.03 -18.93
N VAL A 107 6.29 -8.93 -18.72
CA VAL A 107 5.31 -9.97 -19.06
C VAL A 107 4.14 -9.31 -19.76
N ALA A 108 3.63 -9.93 -20.82
CA ALA A 108 2.51 -9.37 -21.58
C ALA A 108 1.53 -10.45 -22.01
N GLY A 109 0.28 -10.30 -21.56
CA GLY A 109 -0.86 -11.09 -22.01
C GLY A 109 -1.66 -10.34 -23.08
N GLN A 110 -2.91 -10.76 -23.27
CA GLN A 110 -3.78 -10.17 -24.28
C GLN A 110 -4.31 -8.78 -23.90
N ASP A 111 -4.74 -8.60 -22.65
CA ASP A 111 -5.38 -7.36 -22.18
C ASP A 111 -4.51 -6.55 -21.22
N TRP A 112 -3.54 -7.22 -20.60
CA TRP A 112 -2.65 -6.64 -19.59
C TRP A 112 -1.19 -6.88 -19.92
N HIS A 113 -0.34 -6.05 -19.35
CA HIS A 113 1.09 -6.28 -19.28
C HIS A 113 1.66 -5.71 -17.98
N GLU A 114 2.81 -6.21 -17.57
CA GLU A 114 3.41 -5.85 -16.30
C GLU A 114 4.92 -5.86 -16.37
N TYR A 115 5.50 -5.08 -15.48
CA TYR A 115 6.91 -5.16 -15.14
C TYR A 115 7.06 -5.58 -13.68
N TYR A 116 8.10 -6.37 -13.46
CA TYR A 116 8.61 -6.73 -12.14
C TYR A 116 9.96 -6.03 -11.94
N TYR A 117 10.14 -5.34 -10.82
CA TYR A 117 11.42 -4.79 -10.43
C TYR A 117 11.78 -5.15 -8.99
N ARG A 118 12.90 -5.84 -8.82
CA ARG A 118 13.39 -6.26 -7.50
C ARG A 118 14.20 -5.15 -6.84
N ARG A 119 13.84 -4.81 -5.60
CA ARG A 119 14.55 -3.88 -4.71
C ARG A 119 14.85 -4.56 -3.37
N GLY A 120 15.99 -5.24 -3.30
CA GLY A 120 16.36 -6.04 -2.12
C GLY A 120 15.34 -7.15 -1.86
N PRO A 121 14.70 -7.21 -0.67
CA PRO A 121 13.69 -8.22 -0.35
C PRO A 121 12.30 -7.94 -0.95
N VAL A 122 12.11 -6.78 -1.58
CA VAL A 122 10.82 -6.37 -2.14
C VAL A 122 10.79 -6.59 -3.64
N LEU A 123 9.73 -7.24 -4.12
CA LEU A 123 9.38 -7.30 -5.54
C LEU A 123 8.29 -6.27 -5.82
N VAL A 124 8.62 -5.22 -6.57
CA VAL A 124 7.65 -4.24 -7.05
C VAL A 124 7.08 -4.74 -8.37
N ARG A 125 5.76 -4.78 -8.47
CA ARG A 125 5.01 -5.14 -9.68
C ARG A 125 4.22 -3.92 -10.11
N VAL A 126 4.36 -3.51 -11.37
CA VAL A 126 3.53 -2.48 -11.98
C VAL A 126 2.75 -3.09 -13.12
N LEU A 127 1.44 -3.12 -12.98
CA LEU A 127 0.47 -3.67 -13.92
C LEU A 127 -0.15 -2.53 -14.71
N GLY A 128 -0.33 -2.71 -16.01
CA GLY A 128 -1.05 -1.79 -16.87
C GLY A 128 -1.91 -2.52 -17.90
N THR A 129 -2.94 -1.84 -18.42
CA THR A 129 -3.64 -2.33 -19.60
C THR A 129 -2.73 -2.24 -20.83
N ARG A 130 -3.02 -3.00 -21.89
CA ARG A 130 -2.26 -2.91 -23.16
C ARG A 130 -2.37 -1.56 -23.87
N ALA A 131 -3.30 -0.70 -23.44
CA ALA A 131 -3.39 0.68 -23.93
C ALA A 131 -2.29 1.59 -23.33
N VAL A 132 -1.65 1.18 -22.23
CA VAL A 132 -0.48 1.87 -21.67
C VAL A 132 0.74 1.50 -22.48
N ASP A 133 1.52 2.50 -22.90
CA ASP A 133 2.77 2.24 -23.62
C ASP A 133 3.77 1.45 -22.72
N ARG A 134 4.48 0.48 -23.31
CA ARG A 134 5.46 -0.34 -22.59
C ARG A 134 6.58 0.51 -21.99
N GLY A 135 7.00 1.57 -22.68
CA GLY A 135 8.02 2.51 -22.19
C GLY A 135 7.53 3.30 -20.98
N ILE A 136 6.27 3.75 -21.00
CA ILE A 136 5.62 4.39 -19.84
C ILE A 136 5.58 3.43 -18.64
N LEU A 137 5.11 2.19 -18.84
CA LEU A 137 5.02 1.22 -17.76
C LEU A 137 6.41 0.87 -17.19
N ARG A 138 7.41 0.76 -18.06
CA ARG A 138 8.81 0.55 -17.67
C ARG A 138 9.33 1.71 -16.83
N ALA A 139 9.11 2.94 -17.28
CA ALA A 139 9.53 4.14 -16.56
C ALA A 139 8.88 4.20 -15.17
N ALA A 140 7.57 3.95 -15.09
CA ALA A 140 6.81 3.88 -13.84
C ALA A 140 7.36 2.83 -12.86
N THR A 141 7.74 1.67 -13.38
CA THR A 141 8.34 0.59 -12.56
C THR A 141 9.69 1.00 -11.99
N LEU A 142 10.50 1.68 -12.79
CA LEU A 142 11.84 2.12 -12.37
C LEU A 142 11.79 3.31 -11.40
N SER A 143 10.82 4.21 -11.57
CA SER A 143 10.59 5.35 -10.68
C SER A 143 9.84 4.97 -9.40
N ALA A 144 9.23 3.79 -9.34
CA ALA A 144 8.50 3.32 -8.17
C ALA A 144 9.37 3.40 -6.91
N ARG A 145 8.84 4.05 -5.88
CA ARG A 145 9.52 4.30 -4.59
C ARG A 145 8.60 3.98 -3.42
N PRO A 146 9.13 3.74 -2.21
CA PRO A 146 8.31 3.69 -1.01
C PRO A 146 7.41 4.93 -0.90
N ALA A 147 6.17 4.72 -0.45
CA ALA A 147 5.23 5.79 -0.18
C ALA A 147 5.69 6.64 1.01
N THR A 148 5.47 7.95 0.95
CA THR A 148 5.62 8.85 2.10
C THR A 148 4.41 8.76 3.03
N ASP A 149 4.52 9.31 4.23
CA ASP A 149 3.42 9.35 5.22
C ASP A 149 2.17 10.03 4.66
N ASP A 150 2.31 11.16 3.98
CA ASP A 150 1.18 11.87 3.37
C ASP A 150 0.50 11.03 2.26
N GLU A 151 1.29 10.28 1.49
CA GLU A 151 0.78 9.37 0.45
C GLU A 151 0.07 8.18 1.08
N LEU A 152 0.64 7.61 2.15
CA LEU A 152 0.01 6.53 2.93
C LEU A 152 -1.32 6.98 3.54
N LEU A 153 -1.40 8.17 4.12
CA LEU A 153 -2.65 8.71 4.68
C LEU A 153 -3.74 8.93 3.61
N THR A 154 -3.33 9.13 2.36
CA THR A 154 -4.24 9.25 1.21
C THR A 154 -4.76 7.88 0.75
N MET A 155 -3.90 6.85 0.76
CA MET A 155 -4.26 5.48 0.34
C MET A 155 -5.05 4.71 1.39
N LEU A 156 -4.65 4.87 2.65
CA LEU A 156 -5.17 4.08 3.74
C LEU A 156 -6.55 4.60 4.15
N PRO A 157 -7.50 3.69 4.43
CA PRO A 157 -8.79 4.10 4.95
C PRO A 157 -8.60 4.96 6.21
N PRO A 158 -9.48 5.96 6.43
CA PRO A 158 -9.42 6.76 7.64
C PRO A 158 -9.56 5.85 8.87
N GLU A 159 -8.90 6.21 9.97
CA GLU A 159 -9.04 5.46 11.21
C GLU A 159 -10.53 5.26 11.52
N PRO A 160 -10.94 4.05 11.93
CA PRO A 160 -12.29 3.84 12.42
C PRO A 160 -12.50 4.82 13.57
N ARG A 161 -13.49 5.73 13.43
CA ARG A 161 -13.87 6.61 14.54
C ARG A 161 -14.33 5.70 15.67
N HIS A 162 -13.45 5.43 16.63
CA HIS A 162 -13.86 4.83 17.88
C HIS A 162 -14.93 5.75 18.46
N HIS A 163 -16.19 5.35 18.34
CA HIS A 163 -17.26 6.01 19.04
C HIS A 163 -16.82 6.09 20.50
N ARG A 164 -16.75 7.33 21.02
CA ARG A 164 -16.58 7.67 22.44
C ARG A 164 -17.64 7.02 23.36
N SER A 165 -18.41 6.05 22.87
CA SER A 165 -19.42 5.28 23.56
C SER A 165 -18.84 4.27 24.54
N PHE A 166 -17.61 3.77 24.42
CA PHE A 166 -17.11 2.77 25.36
C PHE A 166 -16.85 3.36 26.78
N MET A 167 -16.25 4.55 26.86
CA MET A 167 -16.07 5.25 28.14
C MET A 167 -17.38 5.84 28.70
N ALA A 168 -18.35 6.16 27.83
CA ALA A 168 -19.70 6.55 28.26
C ALA A 168 -20.49 5.35 28.82
N LEU A 169 -20.32 4.16 28.23
CA LEU A 169 -20.89 2.90 28.74
C LEU A 169 -20.30 2.51 30.10
N LEU A 170 -18.99 2.64 30.30
CA LEU A 170 -18.34 2.37 31.58
C LEU A 170 -18.77 3.37 32.68
N LYS A 171 -18.93 4.66 32.34
CA LYS A 171 -19.50 5.65 33.27
C LYS A 171 -20.98 5.40 33.60
N GLY A 172 -21.75 4.85 32.66
CA GLY A 172 -23.13 4.44 32.89
C GLY A 172 -23.24 3.23 33.81
N PHE A 173 -22.40 2.22 33.60
CA PHE A 173 -22.41 0.98 34.40
C PHE A 173 -21.96 1.24 35.86
N ALA A 174 -20.94 2.08 36.07
CA ALA A 174 -20.49 2.44 37.42
C ALA A 174 -21.54 3.21 38.24
N ARG A 175 -22.47 3.94 37.59
CA ARG A 175 -23.59 4.60 38.27
C ARG A 175 -24.76 3.67 38.58
N SER A 176 -24.89 2.55 37.86
CA SER A 176 -25.96 1.57 38.06
C SER A 176 -25.65 0.52 39.13
N VAL A 177 -24.39 0.34 39.51
CA VAL A 177 -23.97 -0.67 40.51
C VAL A 177 -23.90 -0.09 41.93
N VAL A 178 -23.99 1.23 42.07
CA VAL A 178 -23.88 1.95 43.36
C VAL A 178 -25.21 2.63 43.75
N GLY A 179 -26.31 2.34 43.04
CA GLY A 179 -27.66 2.86 43.32
C GLY A 179 -28.59 1.80 43.85
#